data_AF-A0A4Q8TAZ5-F1
#
_entry.id   AF-A0A4Q8TAZ5-F1
#
_cell.length_a   1.000
_cell.length_b   1.000
_cell.length_c   1.000
_cell.angle_alpha   90.00
_cell.angle_beta   90.00
_cell.angle_gamma   90.00
#
_symmetry.space_group_name_H-M   'P 1'
#
loop_
_entity.id
_entity.type
_entity.pdbx_description
1 polymer ?
#
loop_
_entity_poly.entity_id
_entity_poly.type
_entity_poly.pdbx_seq_one_letter_code
_entity_poly.pdbx_strand_id
1 'polypeptide(L)'
;MAEFSDQQTPSIAELLGENSLQMSRQPSEDTTAVLAATGLKLHLGGHMHLFDVSQSSRHGLTNVQVPSLAAYQPGYSIVTINTEGHSLVETVIVREVKNFSKWFSIYEKEWGFLHRSQQATWDNSILSSKNYLDFTDQHLQQVVNGRYLNEWPSDLVEQLSSNTVKEIVDLCHCASSFKSMENSSELNATNLVIDFYRARNAGSFARLALPRNFYDQLSLCLKSQAPQTLDDSDALKRALVLITNAILSSREDKAAISLVL
;
A
#
# COMPACT_ATOMS: atom_id res chain seq x y z
N MET A 1 5.11 -14.55 13.14
CA MET A 1 4.77 -13.33 12.39
C MET A 1 3.55 -12.74 13.04
N ALA A 2 3.38 -11.42 13.06
CA ALA A 2 2.15 -10.77 13.49
C ALA A 2 1.41 -10.19 12.26
N GLU A 3 0.20 -9.68 12.48
CA GLU A 3 -0.63 -8.97 11.50
C GLU A 3 0.19 -7.90 10.74
N PHE A 4 0.01 -7.75 9.43
CA PHE A 4 0.78 -6.80 8.60
C PHE A 4 -0.08 -5.93 7.66
N SER A 5 -1.32 -5.65 8.05
CA SER A 5 -2.26 -4.86 7.25
C SER A 5 -2.95 -3.80 8.11
N ASP A 6 -2.26 -3.25 9.12
CA ASP A 6 -2.76 -2.17 9.96
C ASP A 6 -4.18 -2.41 10.52
N GLN A 7 -4.47 -3.65 10.92
CA GLN A 7 -5.80 -4.08 11.39
C GLN A 7 -6.92 -3.94 10.35
N GLN A 8 -6.60 -3.72 9.07
CA GLN A 8 -7.57 -3.60 7.98
C GLN A 8 -7.96 -4.96 7.38
N THR A 9 -7.36 -6.07 7.84
CA THR A 9 -7.66 -7.43 7.35
C THR A 9 -9.18 -7.70 7.22
N PRO A 10 -10.03 -7.41 8.24
CA PRO A 10 -11.47 -7.64 8.10
C PRO A 10 -12.14 -6.78 7.02
N SER A 11 -11.77 -5.50 6.91
CA SER A 11 -12.33 -4.59 5.90
C SER A 11 -11.87 -4.94 4.47
N ILE A 12 -10.65 -5.45 4.32
CA ILE A 12 -10.15 -6.00 3.06
C ILE A 12 -10.96 -7.24 2.67
N ALA A 13 -11.17 -8.17 3.60
CA ALA A 13 -11.93 -9.39 3.35
C ALA A 13 -13.39 -9.10 3.01
N GLU A 14 -14.01 -8.14 3.70
CA GLU A 14 -15.39 -7.71 3.44
C GLU A 14 -15.57 -7.12 2.03
N LEU A 15 -14.63 -6.27 1.59
CA LEU A 15 -14.75 -5.58 0.29
C LEU A 15 -14.24 -6.41 -0.89
N LEU A 16 -13.11 -7.10 -0.72
CA LEU A 16 -12.37 -7.75 -1.79
C LEU A 16 -12.45 -9.28 -1.73
N GLY A 17 -12.92 -9.85 -0.62
CA GLY A 17 -12.97 -11.29 -0.37
C GLY A 17 -11.78 -11.83 0.46
N GLU A 18 -12.00 -12.96 1.13
CA GLU A 18 -11.09 -13.58 2.11
C GLU A 18 -9.68 -13.91 1.59
N ASN A 19 -9.52 -14.10 0.28
CA ASN A 19 -8.25 -14.51 -0.32
C ASN A 19 -7.50 -13.38 -1.05
N SER A 20 -8.10 -12.18 -1.10
CA SER A 20 -7.56 -11.06 -1.86
C SER A 20 -6.33 -10.48 -1.18
N LEU A 21 -5.49 -9.77 -1.94
CA LEU A 21 -4.28 -9.08 -1.48
C LEU A 21 -3.29 -9.97 -0.70
N GLN A 22 -3.27 -11.27 -1.01
CA GLN A 22 -2.47 -12.28 -0.32
C GLN A 22 -2.87 -12.49 1.16
N MET A 23 -4.13 -12.21 1.54
CA MET A 23 -4.63 -12.39 2.91
C MET A 23 -4.60 -13.84 3.40
N SER A 24 -4.56 -14.82 2.48
CA SER A 24 -4.28 -16.23 2.83
C SER A 24 -2.91 -16.46 3.48
N ARG A 25 -2.00 -15.48 3.43
CA ARG A 25 -0.67 -15.50 4.07
C ARG A 25 -0.63 -14.76 5.40
N GLN A 26 -1.74 -14.15 5.81
CA GLN A 26 -1.83 -13.49 7.10
C GLN A 26 -1.64 -14.54 8.21
N PRO A 27 -0.77 -14.31 9.21
CA PRO A 27 -0.61 -15.26 10.29
C PRO A 27 -1.89 -15.31 11.13
N SER A 28 -2.31 -16.53 11.51
CA SER A 28 -3.36 -16.68 12.50
C SER A 28 -2.91 -16.16 13.87
N GLU A 29 -3.86 -15.88 14.75
CA GLU A 29 -3.58 -15.54 16.14
C GLU A 29 -2.76 -16.66 16.82
N ASP A 30 -3.15 -17.93 16.60
CA ASP A 30 -2.42 -19.09 17.13
C ASP A 30 -0.97 -19.15 16.64
N THR A 31 -0.72 -18.84 15.36
CA THR A 31 0.64 -18.78 14.81
C THR A 31 1.47 -17.71 15.50
N THR A 32 0.86 -16.54 15.75
CA THR A 32 1.49 -15.44 16.47
C THR A 32 1.79 -15.83 17.93
N ALA A 33 0.83 -16.47 18.59
CA ALA A 33 0.94 -16.92 19.97
C ALA A 33 2.04 -17.97 20.17
N VAL A 34 2.07 -19.01 19.32
CA VAL A 34 3.11 -20.05 19.36
C VAL A 34 4.50 -19.45 19.13
N LEU A 35 4.63 -18.54 18.17
CA LEU A 35 5.92 -17.91 17.93
C LEU A 35 6.37 -17.05 19.11
N ALA A 36 5.48 -16.24 19.68
CA ALA A 36 5.81 -15.43 20.85
C ALA A 36 6.13 -16.27 22.09
N ALA A 37 5.48 -17.42 22.26
CA ALA A 37 5.73 -18.36 23.35
C ALA A 37 7.16 -18.97 23.31
N THR A 38 7.87 -18.88 22.18
CA THR A 38 9.29 -19.26 22.10
C THR A 38 10.23 -18.28 22.82
N GLY A 39 9.71 -17.13 23.27
CA GLY A 39 10.51 -16.01 23.78
C GLY A 39 10.97 -15.04 22.71
N LEU A 40 10.58 -15.24 21.44
CA LEU A 40 10.88 -14.31 20.36
C LEU A 40 10.18 -12.97 20.58
N LYS A 41 10.95 -11.88 20.62
CA LYS A 41 10.43 -10.52 20.75
C LYS A 41 10.40 -9.72 19.44
N LEU A 42 11.26 -10.09 18.48
CA LEU A 42 11.36 -9.43 17.17
C LEU A 42 11.32 -10.46 16.05
N HIS A 43 10.46 -10.22 15.08
CA HIS A 43 10.37 -10.98 13.84
C HIS A 43 10.55 -10.04 12.65
N LEU A 44 11.51 -10.33 11.78
CA LEU A 44 11.69 -9.64 10.50
C LEU A 44 11.06 -10.48 9.40
N GLY A 45 9.93 -10.03 8.86
CA GLY A 45 9.23 -10.68 7.77
C GLY A 45 9.67 -10.15 6.40
N GLY A 46 9.69 -11.03 5.40
CA GLY A 46 9.90 -10.67 4.00
C GLY A 46 8.79 -11.23 3.12
N HIS A 47 9.09 -11.54 1.86
CA HIS A 47 8.20 -12.20 0.87
C HIS A 47 6.97 -11.40 0.41
N MET A 48 6.37 -10.58 1.27
CA MET A 48 5.16 -9.82 0.94
C MET A 48 5.44 -8.53 0.16
N HIS A 49 6.70 -8.07 0.14
CA HIS A 49 7.11 -6.79 -0.45
C HIS A 49 6.37 -5.59 0.16
N LEU A 50 6.13 -5.64 1.48
CA LEU A 50 5.48 -4.57 2.25
C LEU A 50 6.47 -4.00 3.27
N PHE A 51 6.25 -2.75 3.66
CA PHE A 51 6.78 -2.17 4.88
C PHE A 51 5.63 -1.93 5.85
N ASP A 52 5.75 -2.53 7.03
CA ASP A 52 4.77 -2.50 8.12
C ASP A 52 5.52 -2.76 9.42
N VAL A 53 5.14 -2.05 10.48
CA VAL A 53 5.65 -2.28 11.82
C VAL A 53 4.50 -2.48 12.80
N SER A 54 4.26 -3.73 13.17
CA SER A 54 3.19 -4.11 14.07
C SER A 54 3.72 -4.74 15.36
N GLN A 55 2.93 -4.65 16.42
CA GLN A 55 3.18 -5.39 17.65
C GLN A 55 1.94 -6.19 18.02
N SER A 56 2.13 -7.48 18.31
CA SER A 56 1.07 -8.31 18.85
C SER A 56 0.61 -7.74 20.19
N SER A 57 -0.64 -7.27 20.24
CA SER A 57 -1.23 -6.68 21.45
C SER A 57 -1.28 -7.66 22.63
N ARG A 58 -1.47 -8.96 22.36
CA ARG A 58 -1.57 -10.01 23.39
C ARG A 58 -0.22 -10.60 23.78
N HIS A 59 0.76 -10.62 22.87
CA HIS A 59 1.99 -11.38 23.08
C HIS A 59 3.27 -10.55 23.05
N GLY A 60 3.20 -9.26 22.73
CA GLY A 60 4.34 -8.36 22.72
C GLY A 60 5.35 -8.60 21.59
N LEU A 61 5.12 -9.59 20.72
CA LEU A 61 5.96 -9.86 19.54
C LEU A 61 5.87 -8.68 18.57
N THR A 62 7.00 -8.01 18.35
CA THR A 62 7.14 -6.98 17.32
C THR A 62 7.49 -7.63 15.98
N ASN A 63 6.73 -7.27 14.95
CA ASN A 63 6.91 -7.71 13.58
C ASN A 63 7.28 -6.50 12.72
N VAL A 64 8.35 -6.64 11.94
CA VAL A 64 8.74 -5.67 10.92
C VAL A 64 8.66 -6.37 9.58
N GLN A 65 7.75 -5.97 8.70
CA GLN A 65 7.84 -6.33 7.29
C GLN A 65 8.94 -5.48 6.66
N VAL A 66 9.99 -6.15 6.20
CA VAL A 66 11.13 -5.50 5.57
C VAL A 66 10.77 -5.23 4.11
N PRO A 67 10.85 -3.98 3.63
CA PRO A 67 10.58 -3.67 2.24
C PRO A 67 11.56 -4.43 1.34
N SER A 68 11.11 -4.76 0.14
CA SER A 68 11.97 -5.43 -0.83
C SER A 68 12.79 -4.40 -1.60
N LEU A 69 14.06 -4.68 -1.84
CA LEU A 69 14.86 -3.89 -2.77
C LEU A 69 14.29 -3.88 -4.19
N ALA A 70 13.50 -4.89 -4.59
CA ALA A 70 13.02 -5.06 -5.96
C ALA A 70 11.56 -4.62 -6.19
N ALA A 71 10.91 -4.00 -5.21
CA ALA A 71 9.52 -3.55 -5.32
C ALA A 71 9.33 -2.19 -4.66
N TYR A 72 8.19 -1.56 -4.93
CA TYR A 72 7.86 -0.29 -4.29
C TYR A 72 7.48 -0.50 -2.82
N GLN A 73 7.96 0.30 -1.86
CA GLN A 73 9.07 1.24 -2.02
C GLN A 73 10.40 0.54 -1.69
N PRO A 74 11.44 0.67 -2.53
CA PRO A 74 12.65 -0.12 -2.36
C PRO A 74 13.40 0.28 -1.10
N GLY A 75 13.76 -0.69 -0.27
CA GLY A 75 14.44 -0.44 0.99
C GLY A 75 15.06 -1.69 1.61
N TYR A 76 15.72 -1.48 2.74
CA TYR A 76 16.28 -2.53 3.60
C TYR A 76 16.25 -2.06 5.06
N SER A 77 16.32 -2.99 6.01
CA SER A 77 16.41 -2.66 7.43
C SER A 77 17.79 -3.00 8.00
N ILE A 78 18.27 -2.15 8.92
CA ILE A 78 19.49 -2.34 9.71
C ILE A 78 19.05 -2.65 11.14
N VAL A 79 19.62 -3.70 11.73
CA VAL A 79 19.40 -4.03 13.15
C VAL A 79 20.71 -3.86 13.89
N THR A 80 20.71 -2.94 14.85
CA THR A 80 21.85 -2.72 15.76
C THR A 80 21.46 -3.22 17.14
N ILE A 81 22.27 -4.10 17.73
CA ILE A 81 22.03 -4.69 19.06
C ILE A 81 23.27 -4.41 19.91
N ASN A 82 23.08 -3.82 21.10
CA ASN A 82 24.16 -3.62 22.05
C ASN A 82 24.33 -4.81 23.01
N THR A 83 25.36 -4.77 23.86
CA THR A 83 25.65 -5.83 24.84
C THR A 83 24.57 -6.02 25.92
N GLU A 84 23.69 -5.04 26.10
CA GLU A 84 22.58 -5.06 27.05
C GLU A 84 21.25 -5.52 26.42
N GLY A 85 21.28 -5.92 25.13
CA GLY A 85 20.10 -6.34 24.38
C GLY A 85 19.24 -5.18 23.86
N HIS A 86 19.61 -3.92 24.13
CA HIS A 86 18.95 -2.77 23.53
C HIS A 86 19.20 -2.78 22.03
N SER A 87 18.09 -2.78 21.31
CA SER A 87 18.06 -3.00 19.88
C SER A 87 17.37 -1.85 19.18
N LEU A 88 17.94 -1.43 18.06
CA LEU A 88 17.42 -0.42 17.16
C LEU A 88 17.24 -1.06 15.78
N VAL A 89 16.02 -1.03 15.25
CA VAL A 89 15.72 -1.41 13.87
C VAL A 89 15.44 -0.14 13.08
N GLU A 90 16.20 0.11 12.02
CA GLU A 90 16.04 1.27 11.14
C GLU A 90 15.78 0.79 9.71
N THR A 91 14.75 1.33 9.07
CA THR A 91 14.46 1.05 7.67
C THR A 91 14.92 2.19 6.78
N VAL A 92 15.76 1.86 5.80
CA VAL A 92 16.37 2.80 4.87
C VAL A 92 15.77 2.58 3.48
N ILE A 93 15.24 3.66 2.90
CA ILE A 93 14.71 3.66 1.54
C ILE A 93 15.82 3.93 0.53
N VAL A 94 15.91 3.07 -0.48
CA VAL A 94 16.86 3.17 -1.59
C VAL A 94 16.24 3.99 -2.72
N ARG A 95 16.59 5.28 -2.79
CA ARG A 95 16.07 6.17 -3.83
C ARG A 95 16.83 6.07 -5.15
N GLU A 96 18.14 5.96 -5.05
CA GLU A 96 19.07 6.01 -6.17
C GLU A 96 19.90 4.71 -6.23
N VAL A 97 19.95 4.09 -7.41
CA VAL A 97 20.80 2.93 -7.69
C VAL A 97 21.62 3.23 -8.93
N LYS A 98 22.94 3.21 -8.79
CA LYS A 98 23.85 3.50 -9.90
C LYS A 98 23.59 2.54 -11.05
N ASN A 99 23.40 3.09 -12.26
CA ASN A 99 23.14 2.33 -13.47
C ASN A 99 21.90 1.41 -13.40
N PHE A 100 20.85 1.78 -12.65
CA PHE A 100 19.61 0.97 -12.58
C PHE A 100 18.98 0.71 -13.96
N SER A 101 19.14 1.66 -14.90
CA SER A 101 18.66 1.59 -16.28
C SER A 101 19.56 0.78 -17.24
N LYS A 102 20.64 0.14 -16.75
CA LYS A 102 21.65 -0.55 -17.56
C LYS A 102 21.06 -1.51 -18.60
N TRP A 103 19.93 -2.13 -18.29
CA TRP A 103 19.31 -3.17 -19.11
C TRP A 103 18.10 -2.67 -19.92
N PHE A 104 17.74 -1.39 -19.87
CA PHE A 104 16.55 -0.87 -20.56
C PHE A 104 16.57 -1.15 -22.06
N SER A 105 17.71 -0.98 -22.72
CA SER A 105 17.86 -1.31 -24.16
C SER A 105 17.60 -2.79 -24.51
N ILE A 106 17.71 -3.70 -23.55
CA ILE A 106 17.38 -5.12 -23.74
C ILE A 106 15.87 -5.31 -23.60
N TYR A 107 15.24 -4.65 -22.62
CA TYR A 107 13.79 -4.64 -22.46
C TYR A 107 13.07 -3.94 -23.63
N GLU A 108 13.66 -2.91 -24.25
CA GLU A 108 13.11 -2.31 -25.49
C GLU A 108 13.05 -3.33 -26.63
N LYS A 109 14.07 -4.18 -26.76
CA LYS A 109 14.11 -5.23 -27.78
C LYS A 109 13.06 -6.30 -27.51
N GLU A 110 12.89 -6.71 -26.25
CA GLU A 110 11.83 -7.62 -25.83
C GLU A 110 10.45 -7.03 -26.14
N TRP A 111 10.19 -5.80 -25.70
CA TRP A 111 8.94 -5.10 -25.96
C TRP A 111 8.65 -5.00 -27.46
N GLY A 112 9.65 -4.63 -28.26
CA GLY A 112 9.51 -4.55 -29.72
C GLY A 112 9.26 -5.92 -30.37
N PHE A 113 9.82 -7.00 -29.83
CA PHE A 113 9.49 -8.36 -30.26
C PHE A 113 8.04 -8.70 -29.94
N LEU A 114 7.60 -8.54 -28.68
CA LEU A 114 6.22 -8.81 -28.27
C LEU A 114 5.21 -8.02 -29.11
N HIS A 115 5.49 -6.74 -29.34
CA HIS A 115 4.64 -5.86 -30.13
C HIS A 115 4.51 -6.31 -31.59
N ARG A 116 5.63 -6.62 -32.27
CA ARG A 116 5.60 -7.11 -33.66
C ARG A 116 4.98 -8.51 -33.78
N SER A 117 5.13 -9.33 -32.75
CA SER A 117 4.55 -10.67 -32.67
C SER A 117 3.09 -10.67 -32.18
N GLN A 118 2.46 -9.50 -32.01
CA GLN A 118 1.08 -9.35 -31.54
C GLN A 118 0.81 -10.07 -30.21
N GLN A 119 1.81 -10.14 -29.33
CA GLN A 119 1.67 -10.66 -27.97
C GLN A 119 1.31 -9.55 -27.00
N ALA A 120 0.85 -9.93 -25.80
CA ALA A 120 0.57 -8.98 -24.73
C ALA A 120 1.83 -8.17 -24.40
N THR A 121 1.72 -6.84 -24.44
CA THR A 121 2.78 -5.91 -24.09
C THR A 121 2.53 -5.28 -22.72
N TRP A 122 3.57 -4.67 -22.17
CA TRP A 122 3.53 -3.83 -20.97
C TRP A 122 3.76 -2.37 -21.35
N ASP A 123 3.50 -1.43 -20.43
CA ASP A 123 3.70 0.00 -20.67
C ASP A 123 5.19 0.34 -20.77
N ASN A 124 5.67 0.65 -21.97
CA ASN A 124 7.09 0.91 -22.22
C ASN A 124 7.60 2.21 -21.61
N SER A 125 6.72 3.10 -21.13
CA SER A 125 7.12 4.35 -20.48
C SER A 125 7.96 4.13 -19.22
N ILE A 126 7.85 2.96 -18.58
CA ILE A 126 8.72 2.54 -17.46
C ILE A 126 10.20 2.57 -17.80
N LEU A 127 10.58 2.39 -19.07
CA LEU A 127 11.98 2.49 -19.51
C LEU A 127 12.47 3.95 -19.60
N SER A 128 11.60 4.94 -19.42
CA SER A 128 11.95 6.35 -19.30
C SER A 128 12.05 6.82 -17.85
N SER A 129 11.99 5.90 -16.88
CA SER A 129 12.12 6.21 -15.44
C SER A 129 13.40 6.98 -15.14
N LYS A 130 13.30 8.01 -14.29
CA LYS A 130 14.41 8.95 -13.99
C LYS A 130 15.40 8.39 -12.98
N ASN A 131 14.91 7.62 -12.02
CA ASN A 131 15.70 6.95 -10.99
C ASN A 131 15.06 5.64 -10.56
N TYR A 132 15.72 4.91 -9.65
CA TYR A 132 15.23 3.60 -9.22
C TYR A 132 13.89 3.68 -8.50
N LEU A 133 13.67 4.74 -7.71
CA LEU A 133 12.39 4.97 -7.06
C LEU A 133 11.25 5.15 -8.06
N ASP A 134 11.44 6.01 -9.07
CA ASP A 134 10.49 6.21 -10.17
C ASP A 134 10.18 4.90 -10.90
N PHE A 135 11.21 4.11 -11.21
CA PHE A 135 11.05 2.78 -11.81
C PHE A 135 10.19 1.84 -10.97
N THR A 136 10.45 1.75 -9.66
CA THR A 136 9.67 0.87 -8.78
C THR A 136 8.23 1.35 -8.57
N ASP A 137 7.99 2.67 -8.55
CA ASP A 137 6.64 3.23 -8.43
C ASP A 137 5.83 2.97 -9.71
N GLN A 138 6.42 3.17 -10.89
CA GLN A 138 5.80 2.82 -12.17
C GLN A 138 5.53 1.31 -12.25
N HIS A 139 6.47 0.47 -11.80
CA HIS A 139 6.24 -0.97 -11.69
C HIS A 139 5.03 -1.30 -10.80
N LEU A 140 4.90 -0.66 -9.62
CA LEU A 140 3.73 -0.85 -8.76
C LEU A 140 2.44 -0.45 -9.48
N GLN A 141 2.41 0.71 -10.14
CA GLN A 141 1.23 1.16 -10.89
C GLN A 141 0.82 0.14 -11.95
N GLN A 142 1.78 -0.45 -12.69
CA GLN A 142 1.50 -1.49 -13.68
C GLN A 142 0.99 -2.78 -13.03
N VAL A 143 1.52 -3.18 -11.87
CA VAL A 143 1.01 -4.34 -11.11
C VAL A 143 -0.40 -4.08 -10.60
N VAL A 144 -0.69 -2.86 -10.12
CA VAL A 144 -2.04 -2.48 -9.70
C VAL A 144 -3.00 -2.62 -10.87
N ASN A 145 -2.69 -1.97 -12.00
CA ASN A 145 -3.56 -1.94 -13.17
C ASN A 145 -3.73 -3.31 -13.84
N GLY A 146 -2.65 -4.09 -13.95
CA GLY A 146 -2.66 -5.37 -14.68
C GLY A 146 -3.05 -6.59 -13.84
N ARG A 147 -3.01 -6.48 -12.50
CA ARG A 147 -3.28 -7.61 -11.61
C ARG A 147 -4.23 -7.25 -10.48
N TYR A 148 -3.89 -6.26 -9.66
CA TYR A 148 -4.61 -6.06 -8.40
C TYR A 148 -6.01 -5.50 -8.59
N LEU A 149 -6.26 -4.68 -9.61
CA LEU A 149 -7.63 -4.22 -9.91
C LEU A 149 -8.59 -5.37 -10.22
N ASN A 150 -8.11 -6.52 -10.70
CA ASN A 150 -8.96 -7.70 -10.92
C ASN A 150 -9.46 -8.33 -9.61
N GLU A 151 -8.84 -7.98 -8.47
CA GLU A 151 -9.27 -8.40 -7.13
C GLU A 151 -10.30 -7.42 -6.52
N TRP A 152 -10.58 -6.29 -7.19
CA TRP A 152 -11.62 -5.34 -6.80
C TRP A 152 -12.94 -5.66 -7.50
N PRO A 153 -14.11 -5.35 -6.88
CA PRO A 153 -15.38 -5.39 -7.56
C PRO A 153 -15.33 -4.56 -8.85
N SER A 154 -15.68 -5.17 -9.98
CA SER A 154 -15.55 -4.56 -11.32
C SER A 154 -16.29 -3.24 -11.44
N ASP A 155 -17.47 -3.12 -10.83
CA ASP A 155 -18.27 -1.90 -10.86
C ASP A 155 -17.55 -0.75 -10.15
N LEU A 156 -16.80 -1.05 -9.08
CA LEU A 156 -15.97 -0.06 -8.39
C LEU A 156 -14.77 0.37 -9.24
N VAL A 157 -14.14 -0.58 -9.94
CA VAL A 157 -13.04 -0.26 -10.85
C VAL A 157 -13.53 0.63 -11.99
N GLU A 158 -14.69 0.33 -12.59
CA GLU A 158 -15.30 1.15 -13.62
C GLU A 158 -15.65 2.55 -13.10
N GLN A 159 -16.26 2.63 -11.91
CA GLN A 159 -16.61 3.90 -11.29
C GLN A 159 -15.38 4.75 -10.97
N LEU A 160 -14.32 4.18 -10.41
CA LEU A 160 -13.08 4.91 -10.08
C LEU A 160 -12.26 5.28 -11.32
N SER A 161 -12.32 4.47 -12.39
CA SER A 161 -11.58 4.75 -13.63
C SER A 161 -12.28 5.77 -14.54
N SER A 162 -13.61 5.86 -14.46
CA SER A 162 -14.41 6.77 -15.29
C SER A 162 -14.65 8.14 -14.65
N ASN A 163 -14.21 8.34 -13.40
CA ASN A 163 -14.41 9.59 -12.66
C ASN A 163 -13.07 10.20 -12.24
N THR A 164 -13.09 11.52 -12.08
CA THR A 164 -12.05 12.28 -11.38
C THR A 164 -12.20 12.14 -9.86
N VAL A 165 -11.14 12.45 -9.12
CA VAL A 165 -11.18 12.48 -7.65
C VAL A 165 -12.25 13.46 -7.16
N LYS A 166 -12.44 14.59 -7.86
CA LYS A 166 -13.50 15.56 -7.54
C LYS A 166 -14.89 14.95 -7.68
N GLU A 167 -15.17 14.29 -8.80
CA GLU A 167 -16.48 13.66 -9.04
C GLU A 167 -16.78 12.58 -7.99
N ILE A 168 -15.78 11.78 -7.59
CA ILE A 168 -15.95 10.81 -6.49
C ILE A 168 -16.28 11.51 -5.17
N VAL A 169 -15.60 12.62 -4.83
CA VAL A 169 -15.89 13.41 -3.63
C VAL A 169 -17.32 14.00 -3.68
N ASP A 170 -17.75 14.47 -4.84
CA ASP A 170 -19.08 15.04 -5.06
C ASP A 170 -20.18 13.96 -4.96
N LEU A 171 -19.95 12.77 -5.55
CA LEU A 171 -20.83 11.59 -5.46
C LEU A 171 -21.01 11.12 -4.02
N CYS A 172 -19.96 11.19 -3.21
CA CYS A 172 -20.02 10.87 -1.79
C CYS A 172 -20.53 12.03 -0.93
N HIS A 173 -21.04 13.12 -1.51
CA HIS A 173 -21.54 14.30 -0.79
C HIS A 173 -20.52 14.91 0.19
N CYS A 174 -19.22 14.84 -0.15
CA CYS A 174 -18.14 15.32 0.69
C CYS A 174 -17.56 16.67 0.26
N ALA A 175 -18.06 17.26 -0.82
CA ALA A 175 -17.58 18.53 -1.38
C ALA A 175 -17.41 19.64 -0.32
N SER A 176 -18.36 19.77 0.60
CA SER A 176 -18.36 20.80 1.66
C SER A 176 -17.24 20.62 2.70
N SER A 177 -16.64 19.43 2.78
CA SER A 177 -15.53 19.13 3.70
C SER A 177 -14.18 19.62 3.17
N PHE A 178 -14.08 19.96 1.89
CA PHE A 178 -12.86 20.42 1.24
C PHE A 178 -12.87 21.94 1.08
N LYS A 179 -11.94 22.63 1.74
CA LYS A 179 -11.80 24.10 1.64
C LYS A 179 -11.23 24.57 0.29
N SER A 180 -10.36 23.76 -0.30
CA SER A 180 -9.80 23.91 -1.65
C SER A 180 -9.30 22.55 -2.11
N MET A 181 -9.52 22.23 -3.37
CA MET A 181 -9.09 20.98 -4.02
C MET A 181 -8.09 21.26 -5.15
N GLU A 182 -7.55 22.48 -5.20
CA GLU A 182 -6.66 22.96 -6.26
C GLU A 182 -5.49 21.97 -6.45
N ASN A 183 -5.28 21.58 -7.70
CA ASN A 183 -4.34 20.57 -8.21
C ASN A 183 -4.73 19.09 -8.03
N SER A 184 -5.71 18.75 -7.19
CA SER A 184 -6.15 17.35 -6.96
C SER A 184 -7.44 16.98 -7.69
N SER A 185 -8.23 17.98 -8.10
CA SER A 185 -9.58 17.79 -8.64
C SER A 185 -9.64 17.10 -10.00
N GLU A 186 -8.63 17.28 -10.84
CA GLU A 186 -8.60 16.73 -12.21
C GLU A 186 -7.91 15.37 -12.30
N LEU A 187 -7.31 14.89 -11.20
CA LEU A 187 -6.71 13.57 -11.17
C LEU A 187 -7.79 12.51 -11.37
N ASN A 188 -7.48 11.48 -12.14
CA ASN A 188 -8.34 10.30 -12.25
C ASN A 188 -8.45 9.60 -10.88
N ALA A 189 -9.65 9.17 -10.49
CA ALA A 189 -9.91 8.58 -9.19
C ALA A 189 -9.25 7.21 -8.97
N THR A 190 -8.73 6.57 -10.02
CA THR A 190 -7.84 5.41 -9.91
C THR A 190 -6.62 5.69 -9.02
N ASN A 191 -6.18 6.96 -8.92
CA ASN A 191 -5.11 7.36 -8.00
C ASN A 191 -5.45 7.06 -6.52
N LEU A 192 -6.73 7.00 -6.13
CA LEU A 192 -7.13 6.61 -4.77
C LEU A 192 -6.74 5.15 -4.49
N VAL A 193 -6.92 4.26 -5.46
CA VAL A 193 -6.53 2.85 -5.36
C VAL A 193 -5.02 2.69 -5.42
N ILE A 194 -4.34 3.41 -6.31
CA ILE A 194 -2.88 3.41 -6.39
C ILE A 194 -2.28 3.88 -5.05
N ASP A 195 -2.82 4.94 -4.45
CA ASP A 195 -2.35 5.46 -3.16
C ASP A 195 -2.64 4.49 -2.00
N PHE A 196 -3.74 3.74 -2.05
CA PHE A 196 -3.97 2.61 -1.13
C PHE A 196 -2.85 1.57 -1.23
N TYR A 197 -2.48 1.15 -2.44
CA TYR A 197 -1.38 0.19 -2.61
C TYR A 197 -0.02 0.77 -2.24
N ARG A 198 0.23 2.05 -2.51
CA ARG A 198 1.45 2.73 -2.08
C ARG A 198 1.56 2.76 -0.57
N ALA A 199 0.48 3.11 0.14
CA ALA A 199 0.42 3.09 1.59
C ALA A 199 0.64 1.69 2.14
N ARG A 200 -0.09 0.69 1.63
CA ARG A 200 0.06 -0.70 2.06
C ARG A 200 1.47 -1.25 1.84
N ASN A 201 2.13 -0.88 0.74
CA ASN A 201 3.44 -1.42 0.40
C ASN A 201 4.61 -0.68 1.06
N ALA A 202 4.43 0.59 1.41
CA ALA A 202 5.54 1.44 1.87
C ALA A 202 5.30 2.11 3.22
N GLY A 203 4.18 1.83 3.89
CA GLY A 203 3.82 2.41 5.16
C GLY A 203 3.95 3.94 5.16
N SER A 204 4.65 4.45 6.16
CA SER A 204 4.88 5.89 6.34
C SER A 204 5.76 6.50 5.24
N PHE A 205 6.52 5.68 4.50
CA PHE A 205 7.35 6.14 3.38
C PHE A 205 6.57 6.41 2.09
N ALA A 206 5.30 5.96 2.01
CA ALA A 206 4.49 6.06 0.81
C ALA A 206 4.42 7.48 0.22
N ARG A 207 4.78 7.59 -1.07
CA ARG A 207 4.63 8.79 -1.89
C ARG A 207 3.26 8.81 -2.57
N LEU A 208 2.29 9.39 -1.90
CA LEU A 208 0.92 9.50 -2.39
C LEU A 208 0.81 10.51 -3.54
N ALA A 209 -0.08 10.25 -4.50
CA ALA A 209 -0.47 11.21 -5.53
C ALA A 209 -1.31 12.35 -4.94
N LEU A 210 -2.19 12.02 -4.00
CA LEU A 210 -3.01 12.99 -3.28
C LEU A 210 -2.35 13.35 -1.94
N PRO A 211 -2.48 14.62 -1.49
CA PRO A 211 -1.84 15.04 -0.25
C PRO A 211 -2.51 14.36 0.97
N ARG A 212 -1.76 14.09 2.03
CA ARG A 212 -2.27 13.37 3.21
C ARG A 212 -3.52 14.03 3.84
N ASN A 213 -3.58 15.36 3.87
CA ASN A 213 -4.73 16.12 4.38
C ASN A 213 -6.03 15.89 3.57
N PHE A 214 -5.93 15.52 2.28
CA PHE A 214 -7.09 15.11 1.49
C PHE A 214 -7.75 13.87 2.11
N TYR A 215 -6.96 12.84 2.45
CA TYR A 215 -7.47 11.62 3.08
C TYR A 215 -8.01 11.85 4.49
N ASP A 216 -7.41 12.79 5.24
CA ASP A 216 -7.94 13.20 6.54
C ASP A 216 -9.35 13.81 6.40
N GLN A 217 -9.52 14.75 5.47
CA GLN A 217 -10.81 15.40 5.20
C GLN A 217 -11.85 14.42 4.68
N LEU A 218 -11.46 13.53 3.76
CA LEU A 218 -12.33 12.49 3.23
C LEU A 218 -12.79 11.54 4.35
N SER A 219 -11.86 11.07 5.20
CA SER A 219 -12.19 10.18 6.32
C SER A 219 -13.16 10.84 7.30
N LEU A 220 -12.94 12.12 7.65
CA LEU A 220 -13.84 12.87 8.53
C LEU A 220 -15.24 13.01 7.92
N CYS A 221 -15.33 13.33 6.63
CA CYS A 221 -16.61 13.40 5.94
C CYS A 221 -17.35 12.06 5.97
N LEU A 222 -16.70 10.97 5.54
CA LEU A 222 -17.32 9.64 5.47
C LEU A 222 -17.80 9.15 6.85
N LYS A 223 -17.06 9.48 7.92
CA LYS A 223 -17.45 9.21 9.32
C LYS A 223 -18.64 10.05 9.78
N SER A 224 -18.73 11.31 9.36
CA SER A 224 -19.84 12.21 9.73
C SER A 224 -21.18 11.79 9.12
N GLN A 225 -21.14 11.04 8.03
CA GLN A 225 -22.31 10.50 7.34
C GLN A 225 -22.79 9.17 7.94
N ALA A 226 -22.89 9.08 9.28
CA ALA A 226 -23.37 7.91 10.04
C ALA A 226 -24.66 7.30 9.43
N PRO A 227 -24.94 6.00 9.60
CA PRO A 227 -25.69 5.21 8.64
C PRO A 227 -27.17 5.61 8.59
N GLN A 228 -27.52 6.56 7.74
CA GLN A 228 -28.88 6.72 7.25
C GLN A 228 -29.12 5.55 6.32
N THR A 229 -29.51 4.41 6.88
CA THR A 229 -29.69 3.12 6.20
C THR A 229 -28.48 2.80 5.32
N LEU A 230 -27.49 2.08 5.87
CA LEU A 230 -26.59 1.29 5.04
C LEU A 230 -27.47 0.27 4.30
N ASP A 231 -28.10 0.74 3.24
CA ASP A 231 -28.46 -0.13 2.14
C ASP A 231 -27.14 -0.81 1.73
N ASP A 232 -27.19 -2.10 1.43
CA ASP A 232 -26.03 -2.88 1.00
C ASP A 232 -25.33 -2.29 -0.26
N SER A 233 -25.84 -1.18 -0.81
CA SER A 233 -25.56 -0.60 -2.12
C SER A 233 -24.44 0.45 -2.20
N ASP A 234 -23.86 0.99 -1.13
CA ASP A 234 -22.74 1.95 -1.27
C ASP A 234 -21.35 1.30 -1.14
N ALA A 235 -21.06 0.40 -2.09
CA ALA A 235 -19.74 -0.23 -2.24
C ALA A 235 -18.61 0.80 -2.39
N LEU A 236 -18.90 1.96 -3.01
CA LEU A 236 -17.92 3.04 -3.18
C LEU A 236 -17.54 3.64 -1.82
N LYS A 237 -18.51 3.94 -0.96
CA LYS A 237 -18.23 4.44 0.39
C LYS A 237 -17.40 3.44 1.21
N ARG A 238 -17.71 2.14 1.16
CA ARG A 238 -16.90 1.10 1.82
C ARG A 238 -15.47 1.09 1.29
N ALA A 239 -15.29 1.19 -0.03
CA ALA A 239 -13.98 1.30 -0.66
C ALA A 239 -13.20 2.53 -0.19
N LEU A 240 -13.83 3.70 -0.15
CA LEU A 240 -13.17 4.94 0.30
C LEU A 240 -12.83 4.90 1.79
N VAL A 241 -13.66 4.26 2.62
CA VAL A 241 -13.34 4.02 4.03
C VAL A 241 -12.12 3.12 4.17
N LEU A 242 -12.04 2.01 3.42
CA LEU A 242 -10.86 1.15 3.41
C LEU A 242 -9.60 1.91 2.97
N ILE A 243 -9.69 2.64 1.85
CA ILE A 243 -8.57 3.42 1.28
C ILE A 243 -8.09 4.45 2.29
N THR A 244 -9.00 5.26 2.86
CA THR A 244 -8.62 6.29 3.83
C THR A 244 -8.02 5.65 5.08
N ASN A 245 -8.63 4.63 5.67
CA ASN A 245 -8.11 3.99 6.88
C ASN A 245 -6.71 3.41 6.67
N ALA A 246 -6.46 2.68 5.58
CA ALA A 246 -5.12 2.16 5.28
C ALA A 246 -4.07 3.28 5.13
N ILE A 247 -4.42 4.38 4.45
CA ILE A 247 -3.52 5.53 4.27
C ILE A 247 -3.28 6.32 5.57
N LEU A 248 -4.26 6.34 6.47
CA LEU A 248 -4.14 6.99 7.77
C LEU A 248 -3.30 6.11 8.73
N SER A 249 -3.58 4.81 8.80
CA SER A 249 -2.87 3.89 9.69
C SER A 249 -1.40 3.72 9.31
N SER A 250 -1.10 3.60 8.01
CA SER A 250 0.29 3.51 7.52
C SER A 250 1.20 4.68 7.95
N ARG A 251 0.64 5.82 8.41
CA ARG A 251 1.43 6.93 8.95
C ARG A 251 2.12 6.57 10.26
N GLU A 252 1.55 5.63 11.01
CA GLU A 252 2.04 5.21 12.31
C GLU A 252 3.23 4.24 12.20
N ASP A 253 3.48 3.69 11.01
CA ASP A 253 4.65 2.85 10.75
C ASP A 253 5.94 3.62 10.99
N LYS A 254 6.69 3.20 12.00
CA LYS A 254 7.90 3.89 12.41
C LYS A 254 9.09 3.45 11.56
N ALA A 255 9.72 4.41 10.90
CA ALA A 255 10.98 4.21 10.18
C ALA A 255 12.09 3.63 11.08
N ALA A 256 12.04 3.92 12.37
CA ALA A 256 12.93 3.37 13.38
C ALA A 256 12.17 2.93 14.63
N ILE A 257 12.48 1.75 15.15
CA ILE A 257 11.93 1.24 16.40
C ILE A 257 13.03 0.80 17.36
N SER A 258 12.81 1.06 18.65
CA SER A 258 13.68 0.60 19.73
C SER A 258 12.97 -0.42 20.60
N LEU A 259 13.68 -1.46 21.01
CA LEU A 259 13.19 -2.55 21.83
C LEU A 259 14.32 -3.20 22.62
N VAL A 260 13.99 -3.99 23.65
CA VAL A 260 14.96 -4.75 24.44
C VAL A 260 14.76 -6.23 24.15
N LEU A 261 15.72 -6.85 23.44
CA LEU A 261 15.72 -8.27 23.09
C LEU A 261 16.10 -9.14 24.28
#